data_AF-A0A7V4LGB9-F1
#
_entry.id   AF-A0A7V4LGB9-F1
#
_cell.length_a   1.000
_cell.length_b   1.000
_cell.length_c   1.000
_cell.angle_alpha   90.00
_cell.angle_beta   90.00
_cell.angle_gamma   90.00
#
_symmetry.space_group_name_H-M   'P 1'
#
loop_
_entity.id
_entity.type
_entity.pdbx_description
1 polymer ?
#
loop_
_entity_poly.entity_id
_entity_poly.type
_entity_poly.pdbx_seq_one_letter_code
_entity_poly.pdbx_strand_id
1 'polypeptide(L)'
;MCGPVEWSPWAGTAFVAGRGVSAVAGSGAVAWTHPAPGPFPGRLALSGAILVAAGLDRQVRGFDAETGEERWRRWVVGGVEGGVLELRSGAVVVATLYGRVYGFGLPDGVLRWEASVGELVRGRPAEGTDGTVLVPVADGALAGLGPETGVLRFRHAVPAAVLAEPLPVRPAEPDAGAAHVVLADRDGFLYELAYPERVGPPVDEPATAARELWRYNVGLPVESRPALAGATLFVGLEDGRVVRVAPGTPDCAAAGDAP
;
A
#
# COMPACT_ATOMS: atom_id res chain seq x y z
N MET A 1 -3.50 -34.73 0.72
CA MET A 1 -3.50 -34.59 -0.75
C MET A 1 -3.15 -33.15 -1.07
N CYS A 2 -1.98 -32.90 -1.64
CA CYS A 2 -1.64 -31.57 -2.15
C CYS A 2 -2.50 -31.34 -3.40
N GLY A 3 -3.30 -30.27 -3.41
CA GLY A 3 -4.02 -29.83 -4.61
C GLY A 3 -3.03 -29.49 -5.74
N PRO A 4 -3.47 -29.47 -6.99
CA PRO A 4 -2.60 -29.08 -8.10
C PRO A 4 -2.05 -27.67 -7.84
N VAL A 5 -0.74 -27.52 -7.99
CA VAL A 5 -0.10 -26.21 -8.02
C VAL A 5 -0.47 -25.60 -9.37
N GLU A 6 -1.53 -24.78 -9.40
CA GLU A 6 -1.83 -23.96 -10.57
C GLU A 6 -0.78 -22.87 -10.65
N TRP A 7 0.11 -23.00 -11.63
CA TRP A 7 1.07 -21.96 -11.96
C TRP A 7 0.32 -20.77 -12.54
N SER A 8 0.69 -19.56 -12.13
CA SER A 8 0.16 -18.34 -12.75
C SER A 8 0.32 -18.44 -14.28
N PRO A 9 -0.71 -18.10 -15.09
CA PRO A 9 -0.60 -18.13 -16.55
C PRO A 9 0.50 -17.19 -17.07
N TRP A 10 0.98 -16.28 -16.22
CA TRP A 10 2.04 -15.32 -16.51
C TRP A 10 3.42 -15.73 -15.97
N ALA A 11 3.61 -17.01 -15.61
CA ALA A 11 4.91 -17.51 -15.19
C ALA A 11 5.96 -17.20 -16.27
N GLY A 12 6.99 -16.42 -15.91
CA GLY A 12 8.01 -15.98 -16.86
C GLY A 12 7.64 -14.73 -17.67
N THR A 13 6.60 -13.98 -17.31
CA THR A 13 6.29 -12.67 -17.89
C THR A 13 6.34 -11.60 -16.79
N ALA A 14 7.02 -10.49 -17.07
CA ALA A 14 7.04 -9.29 -16.26
C ALA A 14 6.18 -8.21 -16.92
N PHE A 15 5.38 -7.50 -16.12
CA PHE A 15 4.66 -6.31 -16.57
C PHE A 15 5.36 -5.07 -16.00
N VAL A 16 5.65 -4.11 -16.87
CA VAL A 16 6.39 -2.90 -16.52
C VAL A 16 5.67 -1.66 -17.01
N ALA A 17 5.76 -0.61 -16.21
CA ALA A 17 5.13 0.67 -16.48
C ALA A 17 6.18 1.79 -16.53
N GLY A 18 6.00 2.72 -17.46
CA GLY A 18 6.88 3.85 -17.71
C GLY A 18 6.10 4.94 -18.43
N ARG A 19 6.47 5.29 -19.67
CA ARG A 19 5.66 6.15 -20.59
C ARG A 19 4.53 5.38 -21.29
N GLY A 20 4.10 4.28 -20.70
CA GLY A 20 3.26 3.26 -21.28
C GLY A 20 3.32 2.00 -20.41
N VAL A 21 2.64 0.95 -20.83
CA VAL A 21 2.64 -0.34 -20.15
C VAL A 21 3.14 -1.40 -21.12
N SER A 22 3.91 -2.37 -20.66
CA SER A 22 4.46 -3.43 -21.51
C SER A 22 4.51 -4.77 -20.79
N ALA A 23 4.32 -5.84 -21.55
CA ALA A 23 4.63 -7.20 -21.11
C ALA A 23 5.98 -7.62 -21.70
N VAL A 24 6.85 -8.14 -20.85
CA VAL A 24 8.21 -8.54 -21.18
C VAL A 24 8.39 -9.99 -20.74
N ALA A 25 8.69 -10.88 -21.68
CA ALA A 25 9.01 -12.27 -21.36
C ALA A 25 10.31 -12.37 -20.56
N GLY A 26 10.52 -13.48 -19.85
CA GLY A 26 11.70 -13.72 -19.02
C GLY A 26 13.02 -13.76 -19.82
N SER A 27 12.92 -13.91 -21.15
CA SER A 27 14.04 -13.74 -22.08
C SER A 27 14.44 -12.28 -22.31
N GLY A 28 13.64 -11.32 -21.87
CA GLY A 28 13.76 -9.89 -22.16
C GLY A 28 13.02 -9.45 -23.43
N ALA A 29 12.39 -10.37 -24.17
CA ALA A 29 11.61 -10.02 -25.35
C ALA A 29 10.32 -9.28 -24.96
N VAL A 30 10.07 -8.13 -25.57
CA VAL A 30 8.81 -7.38 -25.39
C VAL A 30 7.71 -8.09 -26.19
N ALA A 31 6.69 -8.60 -25.50
CA ALA A 31 5.53 -9.23 -26.13
C ALA A 31 4.60 -8.16 -26.74
N TRP A 32 4.33 -7.09 -25.98
CA TRP A 32 3.57 -5.94 -26.43
C TRP A 32 3.93 -4.68 -25.64
N THR A 33 3.64 -3.53 -26.23
CA THR A 33 3.71 -2.22 -25.60
C THR A 33 2.47 -1.41 -25.93
N HIS A 34 1.77 -0.94 -24.90
CA HIS A 34 0.69 0.03 -25.02
C HIS A 34 1.22 1.44 -24.67
N PRO A 35 1.33 2.35 -25.65
CA PRO A 35 1.72 3.73 -25.37
C PRO A 35 0.58 4.45 -24.64
N ALA A 36 0.89 5.17 -23.56
CA ALA A 36 -0.10 5.97 -22.86
C ALA A 36 0.49 7.32 -22.42
N PRO A 37 -0.30 8.41 -22.46
CA PRO A 37 0.18 9.76 -22.23
C PRO A 37 0.37 10.02 -20.74
N GLY A 38 1.39 9.44 -20.13
CA GLY A 38 1.75 9.76 -18.75
C GLY A 38 2.68 8.73 -18.13
N PRO A 39 3.53 9.13 -17.17
CA PRO A 39 4.23 8.17 -16.34
C PRO A 39 3.24 7.40 -15.46
N PHE A 40 3.47 6.10 -15.33
CA PHE A 40 2.85 5.21 -14.36
C PHE A 40 3.89 4.91 -13.27
N PRO A 41 4.10 5.80 -12.28
CA PRO A 41 5.20 5.68 -11.32
C PRO A 41 4.99 4.57 -10.28
N GLY A 42 3.75 4.12 -10.11
CA GLY A 42 3.35 3.20 -9.05
C GLY A 42 3.23 1.75 -9.47
N ARG A 43 2.80 0.92 -8.50
CA ARG A 43 2.51 -0.50 -8.70
C ARG A 43 1.40 -0.73 -9.74
N LEU A 44 1.54 -1.81 -10.51
CA LEU A 44 0.47 -2.40 -11.34
C LEU A 44 -0.27 -3.50 -10.56
N ALA A 45 -1.56 -3.67 -10.81
CA ALA A 45 -2.35 -4.81 -10.30
C ALA A 45 -2.58 -5.81 -11.45
N LEU A 46 -2.52 -7.11 -11.17
CA LEU A 46 -2.68 -8.16 -12.18
C LEU A 46 -3.52 -9.29 -11.59
N SER A 47 -4.72 -9.48 -12.15
CA SER A 47 -5.62 -10.55 -11.72
C SER A 47 -6.20 -11.27 -12.92
N GLY A 48 -5.94 -12.58 -13.01
CA GLY A 48 -6.32 -13.38 -14.17
C GLY A 48 -5.78 -12.76 -15.45
N ALA A 49 -6.67 -12.30 -16.34
CA ALA A 49 -6.31 -11.72 -17.64
C ALA A 49 -6.30 -10.18 -17.68
N ILE A 50 -6.49 -9.50 -16.54
CA ILE A 50 -6.57 -8.03 -16.50
C ILE A 50 -5.38 -7.46 -15.75
N LEU A 51 -4.64 -6.58 -16.43
CA LEU A 51 -3.60 -5.74 -15.86
C LEU A 51 -4.15 -4.32 -15.65
N VAL A 52 -4.02 -3.76 -14.46
CA VAL A 52 -4.48 -2.41 -14.15
C VAL A 52 -3.31 -1.48 -13.86
N ALA A 53 -3.33 -0.31 -14.50
CA ALA A 53 -2.37 0.76 -14.29
C ALA A 53 -3.08 2.08 -14.00
N ALA A 54 -2.47 2.91 -13.14
CA ALA A 54 -2.93 4.26 -12.85
C ALA A 54 -1.76 5.24 -12.91
N GLY A 55 -2.00 6.43 -13.45
CA GLY A 55 -0.94 7.39 -13.75
C GLY A 55 -1.23 8.82 -13.30
N LEU A 56 -0.23 9.68 -13.49
CA LEU A 56 -0.33 11.12 -13.21
C LEU A 56 -1.26 11.86 -14.17
N ASP A 57 -1.67 11.20 -15.26
CA ASP A 57 -2.64 11.70 -16.24
C ASP A 57 -4.10 11.59 -15.77
N ARG A 58 -4.31 11.18 -14.50
CA ARG A 58 -5.62 11.06 -13.84
C ARG A 58 -6.50 9.94 -14.40
N GLN A 59 -5.87 8.94 -15.01
CA GLN A 59 -6.55 7.83 -15.64
C GLN A 59 -6.16 6.52 -14.95
N VAL A 60 -7.16 5.69 -14.70
CA VAL A 60 -7.02 4.28 -14.29
C VAL A 60 -7.49 3.43 -15.47
N ARG A 61 -6.64 2.51 -15.92
CA ARG A 61 -6.87 1.70 -17.12
C ARG A 61 -6.72 0.23 -16.81
N GLY A 62 -7.66 -0.57 -17.29
CA GLY A 62 -7.54 -2.02 -17.34
C GLY A 62 -7.18 -2.46 -18.75
N PHE A 63 -6.15 -3.28 -18.85
CA PHE A 63 -5.63 -3.84 -20.07
C PHE A 63 -5.83 -5.35 -20.07
N ASP A 64 -6.04 -5.89 -21.25
CA ASP A 64 -5.81 -7.30 -21.51
C ASP A 64 -4.32 -7.61 -21.28
N ALA A 65 -4.03 -8.53 -20.35
CA ALA A 65 -2.65 -8.87 -20.00
C ALA A 65 -1.93 -9.64 -21.13
N GLU A 66 -2.66 -10.32 -22.01
CA GLU A 66 -2.09 -11.07 -23.13
C GLU A 66 -1.78 -10.15 -24.32
N THR A 67 -2.69 -9.24 -24.65
CA THR A 67 -2.61 -8.43 -25.88
C THR A 67 -2.19 -6.98 -25.65
N GLY A 68 -2.33 -6.47 -24.43
CA GLY A 68 -2.11 -5.07 -24.10
C GLY A 68 -3.23 -4.13 -24.55
N GLU A 69 -4.37 -4.65 -25.01
CA GLU A 69 -5.52 -3.84 -25.40
C GLU A 69 -6.23 -3.22 -24.19
N GLU A 70 -6.56 -1.92 -24.25
CA GLU A 70 -7.33 -1.23 -23.20
C GLU A 70 -8.77 -1.77 -23.19
N ARG A 71 -9.15 -2.49 -22.13
CA ARG A 71 -10.52 -3.02 -21.96
C ARG A 71 -11.45 -2.01 -21.32
N TRP A 72 -10.94 -1.20 -20.41
CA TRP A 72 -11.71 -0.15 -19.75
C TRP A 72 -10.81 0.97 -19.26
N ARG A 73 -11.41 2.15 -19.05
CA ARG A 73 -10.74 3.35 -18.56
C ARG A 73 -11.66 4.21 -17.69
N ARG A 74 -11.09 4.77 -16.63
CA ARG A 74 -11.77 5.68 -15.68
C ARG A 74 -10.93 6.90 -15.38
N TRP A 75 -11.64 8.02 -15.26
CA TRP A 75 -11.06 9.27 -14.79
C TRP A 75 -11.17 9.37 -13.27
N VAL A 76 -10.14 9.90 -12.63
CA VAL A 76 -10.12 10.21 -11.20
C VAL A 76 -9.74 11.67 -10.95
N VAL A 77 -10.04 12.17 -9.76
CA VAL A 77 -9.65 13.53 -9.38
C VAL A 77 -8.25 13.52 -8.77
N GLY A 78 -7.29 14.12 -9.48
CA GLY A 78 -5.88 14.15 -9.10
C GLY A 78 -5.09 12.99 -9.71
N GLY A 79 -3.79 13.18 -9.89
CA GLY A 79 -2.91 12.13 -10.41
C GLY A 79 -2.71 11.00 -9.41
N VAL A 80 -2.38 9.80 -9.89
CA VAL A 80 -2.07 8.63 -9.04
C VAL A 80 -0.56 8.39 -9.04
N GLU A 81 0.06 8.51 -7.87
CA GLU A 81 1.51 8.30 -7.69
C GLU A 81 1.81 6.93 -7.05
N GLY A 82 1.05 6.53 -6.03
CA GLY A 82 1.25 5.28 -5.30
C GLY A 82 0.95 3.99 -6.10
N GLY A 83 0.24 4.12 -7.24
CA GLY A 83 -0.14 3.01 -8.10
C GLY A 83 -1.46 2.36 -7.70
N VAL A 84 -1.60 1.07 -8.03
CA VAL A 84 -2.83 0.29 -7.88
C VAL A 84 -2.65 -0.79 -6.82
N LEU A 85 -3.53 -0.78 -5.81
CA LEU A 85 -3.66 -1.84 -4.82
C LEU A 85 -4.74 -2.82 -5.27
N GLU A 86 -4.41 -4.10 -5.42
CA GLU A 86 -5.41 -5.18 -5.59
C GLU A 86 -5.84 -5.68 -4.22
N LEU A 87 -7.16 -5.68 -3.96
CA LEU A 87 -7.74 -6.26 -2.75
C LEU A 87 -8.09 -7.73 -2.96
N ARG A 88 -8.07 -8.51 -1.88
CA ARG A 88 -8.52 -9.92 -1.89
C ARG A 88 -9.97 -10.10 -2.36
N SER A 89 -10.81 -9.07 -2.30
CA SER A 89 -12.19 -9.08 -2.81
C SER A 89 -12.29 -8.94 -4.34
N GLY A 90 -11.18 -8.75 -5.05
CA GLY A 90 -11.17 -8.53 -6.50
C GLY A 90 -11.53 -7.10 -6.91
N ALA A 91 -11.46 -6.16 -5.97
CA ALA A 91 -11.48 -4.73 -6.26
C ALA A 91 -10.04 -4.20 -6.42
N VAL A 92 -9.88 -3.13 -7.19
CA VAL A 92 -8.65 -2.34 -7.22
C VAL A 92 -8.87 -0.99 -6.55
N VAL A 93 -7.90 -0.56 -5.76
CA VAL A 93 -7.90 0.71 -5.06
C VAL A 93 -6.80 1.61 -5.59
N VAL A 94 -7.14 2.88 -5.81
CA VAL A 94 -6.17 3.93 -6.11
C VAL A 94 -6.39 5.10 -5.17
N ALA A 95 -5.29 5.70 -4.71
CA ALA A 95 -5.31 6.93 -3.95
C ALA A 95 -4.62 8.03 -4.76
N THR A 96 -5.23 9.20 -4.79
CA THR A 96 -4.78 10.32 -5.63
C THR A 96 -4.04 11.37 -4.81
N LEU A 97 -3.25 12.16 -5.51
CA LEU A 97 -2.55 13.32 -4.96
C LEU A 97 -3.49 14.34 -4.30
N TYR A 98 -4.80 14.31 -4.57
CA TYR A 98 -5.76 15.25 -3.97
C TYR A 98 -6.57 14.61 -2.82
N GLY A 99 -6.08 13.50 -2.26
CA GLY A 99 -6.71 12.86 -1.10
C GLY A 99 -8.02 12.14 -1.41
N ARG A 100 -8.27 11.83 -2.69
CA ARG A 100 -9.38 10.97 -3.09
C ARG A 100 -8.92 9.53 -3.18
N VAL A 101 -9.74 8.61 -2.70
CA VAL A 101 -9.49 7.18 -2.76
C VAL A 101 -10.68 6.53 -3.45
N TYR A 102 -10.40 5.71 -4.46
CA TYR A 102 -11.43 5.07 -5.29
C TYR A 102 -11.26 3.57 -5.25
N GLY A 103 -12.37 2.84 -5.05
CA GLY A 103 -12.45 1.40 -5.25
C GLY A 103 -13.19 1.07 -6.53
N PHE A 104 -12.55 0.37 -7.45
CA PHE A 104 -13.14 -0.09 -8.70
C PHE A 104 -13.23 -1.62 -8.75
N GLY A 105 -14.24 -2.16 -9.44
CA GLY A 105 -14.23 -3.56 -9.86
C GLY A 105 -13.05 -3.80 -10.79
N LEU A 106 -12.22 -4.81 -10.51
CA LEU A 106 -11.07 -5.13 -11.35
C LEU A 106 -11.46 -5.55 -12.78
N PRO A 107 -12.49 -6.39 -13.00
CA PRO A 107 -12.80 -6.88 -14.34
C PRO A 107 -13.35 -5.80 -15.29
N ASP A 108 -14.11 -4.83 -14.78
CA ASP A 108 -14.94 -3.90 -15.56
C ASP A 108 -14.66 -2.41 -15.29
N GLY A 109 -13.81 -2.11 -14.31
CA GLY A 109 -13.52 -0.75 -13.88
C GLY A 109 -14.73 -0.03 -13.31
N VAL A 110 -15.79 -0.72 -12.88
CA VAL A 110 -16.99 -0.07 -12.31
C VAL A 110 -16.65 0.51 -10.94
N LEU A 111 -16.95 1.79 -10.72
CA LEU A 111 -16.76 2.44 -9.43
C LEU A 111 -17.67 1.79 -8.38
N ARG A 112 -17.09 1.26 -7.31
CA ARG A 112 -17.81 0.66 -6.18
C ARG A 112 -18.00 1.65 -5.05
N TRP A 113 -16.95 2.42 -4.75
CA TRP A 113 -16.97 3.42 -3.70
C TRP A 113 -15.92 4.50 -3.95
N GLU A 114 -16.16 5.67 -3.38
CA GLU A 114 -15.23 6.79 -3.33
C GLU A 114 -15.16 7.31 -1.90
N ALA A 115 -13.95 7.68 -1.46
CA ALA A 115 -13.69 8.25 -0.16
C ALA A 115 -12.75 9.46 -0.26
N SER A 116 -12.77 10.29 0.76
CA SER A 116 -11.85 11.42 0.92
C SER A 116 -11.08 11.26 2.23
N VAL A 117 -9.75 11.25 2.14
CA VAL A 117 -8.86 11.28 3.32
C VAL A 117 -8.37 12.70 3.66
N GLY A 118 -8.89 13.70 2.93
CA GLY A 118 -8.74 15.13 3.24
C GLY A 118 -7.47 15.77 2.70
N GLU A 119 -6.36 15.03 2.67
CA GLU A 119 -5.03 15.55 2.37
C GLU A 119 -4.33 14.75 1.26
N LEU A 120 -3.22 15.28 0.73
CA LEU A 120 -2.48 14.64 -0.36
C LEU A 120 -2.07 13.20 -0.01
N VAL A 121 -2.25 12.28 -0.97
CA VAL A 121 -1.72 10.91 -0.86
C VAL A 121 -0.64 10.71 -1.92
N ARG A 122 0.60 10.56 -1.45
CA ARG A 122 1.76 10.20 -2.28
C ARG A 122 2.23 8.76 -2.07
N GLY A 123 2.04 8.25 -0.85
CA GLY A 123 2.45 6.89 -0.49
C GLY A 123 1.57 5.83 -1.14
N ARG A 124 1.99 4.57 -1.01
CA ARG A 124 1.30 3.42 -1.60
C ARG A 124 0.30 2.83 -0.59
N PRO A 125 -1.00 2.70 -0.92
CA PRO A 125 -1.95 2.01 -0.06
C PRO A 125 -1.62 0.51 0.10
N ALA A 126 -2.04 -0.08 1.22
CA ALA A 126 -1.92 -1.51 1.50
C ALA A 126 -3.24 -2.09 2.01
N GLU A 127 -3.45 -3.40 1.84
CA GLU A 127 -4.57 -4.11 2.46
C GLU A 127 -4.12 -4.79 3.76
N GLY A 128 -4.72 -4.38 4.87
CA GLY A 128 -4.51 -4.95 6.20
C GLY A 128 -4.82 -6.44 6.29
N THR A 129 -4.38 -7.09 7.37
CA THR A 129 -4.66 -8.52 7.62
C THR A 129 -6.15 -8.81 7.81
N ASP A 130 -6.91 -7.80 8.23
CA ASP A 130 -8.36 -7.78 8.41
C ASP A 130 -9.13 -7.31 7.17
N GLY A 131 -8.42 -6.92 6.10
CA GLY A 131 -8.98 -6.37 4.88
C GLY A 131 -9.17 -4.84 4.91
N THR A 132 -8.81 -4.14 5.98
CA THR A 132 -8.86 -2.68 5.98
C THR A 132 -7.91 -2.11 4.92
N VAL A 133 -8.37 -1.11 4.16
CA VAL A 133 -7.52 -0.38 3.20
C VAL A 133 -6.75 0.70 3.96
N LEU A 134 -5.44 0.52 4.05
CA LEU A 134 -4.52 1.38 4.78
C LEU A 134 -3.92 2.40 3.81
N VAL A 135 -4.22 3.69 4.02
CA VAL A 135 -3.82 4.78 3.14
C VAL A 135 -2.86 5.72 3.89
N PRO A 136 -1.57 5.78 3.49
CA PRO A 136 -0.64 6.74 4.04
C PRO A 136 -0.90 8.14 3.48
N VAL A 137 -1.06 9.12 4.37
CA VAL A 137 -1.41 10.50 4.07
C VAL A 137 -0.19 11.40 4.31
N ALA A 138 0.04 12.36 3.41
CA ALA A 138 1.30 13.11 3.32
C ALA A 138 1.59 14.02 4.53
N ASP A 139 0.59 14.35 5.35
CA ASP A 139 0.72 15.11 6.60
C ASP A 139 1.23 14.28 7.78
N GLY A 140 1.57 13.00 7.55
CA GLY A 140 1.96 12.08 8.61
C GLY A 140 0.74 11.47 9.27
N ALA A 141 -0.15 10.87 8.49
CA ALA A 141 -1.25 10.08 9.05
C ALA A 141 -1.44 8.76 8.30
N LEU A 142 -1.95 7.76 9.01
CA LEU A 142 -2.50 6.55 8.43
C LEU A 142 -4.02 6.59 8.54
N ALA A 143 -4.71 6.51 7.41
CA ALA A 143 -6.16 6.35 7.36
C ALA A 143 -6.51 4.88 7.08
N GLY A 144 -7.43 4.31 7.85
CA GLY A 144 -8.00 2.99 7.58
C GLY A 144 -9.40 3.13 6.98
N LEU A 145 -9.64 2.56 5.80
CA LEU A 145 -10.93 2.59 5.11
C LEU A 145 -11.53 1.18 5.03
N GLY A 146 -12.85 1.07 5.10
CA GLY A 146 -13.56 -0.18 4.85
C GLY A 146 -13.36 -0.66 3.40
N PRO A 147 -13.00 -1.93 3.16
CA PRO A 147 -12.66 -2.41 1.80
C PRO A 147 -13.82 -2.37 0.81
N GLU A 148 -15.05 -2.54 1.31
CA GLU A 148 -16.25 -2.62 0.46
C GLU A 148 -17.00 -1.29 0.34
N THR A 149 -16.77 -0.36 1.28
CA THR A 149 -17.57 0.87 1.38
C THR A 149 -16.74 2.14 1.26
N GLY A 150 -15.42 2.08 1.44
CA GLY A 150 -14.55 3.25 1.52
C GLY A 150 -14.76 4.09 2.80
N VAL A 151 -15.64 3.67 3.72
CA VAL A 151 -15.92 4.43 4.95
C VAL A 151 -14.68 4.46 5.84
N LEU A 152 -14.31 5.65 6.31
CA LEU A 152 -13.22 5.84 7.26
C LEU A 152 -13.52 5.09 8.56
N ARG A 153 -12.61 4.21 8.96
CA ARG A 153 -12.66 3.40 10.19
C ARG A 153 -11.83 4.03 11.30
N PHE A 154 -10.64 4.52 10.96
CA PHE A 154 -9.74 5.19 11.89
C PHE A 154 -8.82 6.17 11.14
N ARG A 155 -8.26 7.12 11.88
CA ARG A 155 -7.11 7.94 11.48
C ARG A 155 -6.12 7.97 12.63
N HIS A 156 -4.83 7.81 12.33
CA HIS A 156 -3.76 7.89 13.32
C HIS A 156 -2.64 8.77 12.79
N ALA A 157 -2.29 9.82 13.53
CA ALA A 157 -1.19 10.72 13.16
C ALA A 157 0.14 10.16 13.66
N VAL A 158 1.16 10.24 12.82
CA VAL A 158 2.57 10.04 13.14
C VAL A 158 3.33 11.36 12.90
N PRO A 159 4.46 11.59 13.61
CA PRO A 159 5.21 12.84 13.53
C PRO A 159 5.61 13.34 12.14
N ALA A 160 5.83 12.44 11.17
CA ALA A 160 6.28 12.80 9.82
C ALA A 160 5.57 12.01 8.72
N ALA A 161 5.71 12.48 7.47
CA ALA A 161 5.04 11.90 6.30
C ALA A 161 5.39 10.41 6.13
N VAL A 162 4.37 9.60 5.83
CA VAL A 162 4.55 8.19 5.46
C VAL A 162 4.51 8.09 3.94
N LEU A 163 5.66 7.83 3.32
CA LEU A 163 5.75 7.63 1.86
C LEU A 163 5.91 6.16 1.48
N ALA A 164 6.53 5.37 2.38
CA ALA A 164 6.66 3.94 2.23
C ALA A 164 5.28 3.25 2.26
N GLU A 165 5.18 2.11 1.59
CA GLU A 165 3.98 1.27 1.67
C GLU A 165 3.85 0.69 3.09
N PRO A 166 2.70 0.82 3.76
CA PRO A 166 2.45 0.18 5.04
C PRO A 166 2.68 -1.34 4.96
N LEU A 167 3.23 -1.92 6.02
CA LEU A 167 3.42 -3.36 6.13
C LEU A 167 2.43 -3.95 7.14
N PRO A 168 1.30 -4.52 6.70
CA PRO A 168 0.46 -5.34 7.56
C PRO A 168 1.28 -6.48 8.17
N VAL A 169 1.23 -6.64 9.48
CA VAL A 169 1.95 -7.70 10.20
C VAL A 169 0.99 -8.50 11.06
N ARG A 170 1.36 -9.76 11.36
CA ARG A 170 0.68 -10.56 12.37
C ARG A 170 1.59 -10.68 13.58
N PRO A 171 1.17 -10.23 14.77
CA PRO A 171 1.97 -10.39 15.97
C PRO A 171 2.15 -11.89 16.29
N ALA A 172 3.23 -12.22 16.99
CA ALA A 172 3.49 -13.60 17.42
C ALA A 172 2.44 -14.09 18.43
N GLU A 173 2.00 -13.19 19.31
CA GLU A 173 0.88 -13.40 20.22
C GLU A 173 -0.35 -12.69 19.65
N PRO A 174 -1.51 -13.37 19.52
CA PRO A 174 -2.73 -12.74 19.00
C PRO A 174 -3.19 -11.57 19.88
N ASP A 175 -3.33 -10.37 19.29
CA ASP A 175 -4.04 -9.24 19.91
C ASP A 175 -5.51 -9.30 19.48
N ALA A 176 -6.35 -9.90 20.34
CA ALA A 176 -7.72 -10.23 19.97
C ALA A 176 -8.54 -8.97 19.60
N GLY A 177 -9.00 -8.90 18.35
CA GLY A 177 -9.79 -7.79 17.84
C GLY A 177 -8.97 -6.62 17.27
N ALA A 178 -7.64 -6.74 17.22
CA ALA A 178 -6.76 -5.77 16.60
C ALA A 178 -5.94 -6.39 15.45
N ALA A 179 -5.81 -5.63 14.37
CA ALA A 179 -4.85 -5.86 13.32
C ALA A 179 -3.64 -4.95 13.50
N HIS A 180 -2.49 -5.38 13.01
CA HIS A 180 -1.23 -4.68 13.22
C HIS A 180 -0.63 -4.22 11.90
N VAL A 181 0.02 -3.07 11.93
CA VAL A 181 0.74 -2.51 10.78
C VAL A 181 2.03 -1.88 11.23
N VAL A 182 3.08 -2.12 10.46
CA VAL A 182 4.35 -1.40 10.56
C VAL A 182 4.38 -0.27 9.55
N LEU A 183 4.71 0.94 10.01
CA LEU A 183 4.91 2.13 9.19
C LEU A 183 6.36 2.59 9.28
N ALA A 184 6.80 3.27 8.22
CA ALA A 184 8.05 3.99 8.20
C ALA A 184 7.80 5.41 7.72
N ASP A 185 8.22 6.40 8.49
CA ASP A 185 8.13 7.80 8.11
C ASP A 185 9.43 8.32 7.48
N ARG A 186 9.33 9.52 6.91
CA ARG A 186 10.45 10.20 6.25
C ARG A 186 11.58 10.63 7.18
N ASP A 187 11.34 10.72 8.48
CA ASP A 187 12.36 11.13 9.45
C ASP A 187 13.16 9.92 9.98
N GLY A 188 12.80 8.71 9.54
CA GLY A 188 13.48 7.49 9.90
C GLY A 188 12.89 6.78 11.11
N PHE A 189 11.68 7.15 11.52
CA PHE A 189 10.97 6.41 12.55
C PHE A 189 10.18 5.25 11.96
N LEU A 190 10.28 4.12 12.64
CA LEU A 190 9.45 2.95 12.45
C LEU A 190 8.44 2.87 13.58
N TYR A 191 7.22 2.49 13.25
CA TYR A 191 6.11 2.37 14.19
C TYR A 191 5.45 1.02 13.99
N GLU A 192 5.07 0.33 15.06
CA GLU A 192 4.02 -0.67 14.98
C GLU A 192 2.75 -0.12 15.62
N LEU A 193 1.67 -0.12 14.85
CA LEU A 193 0.36 0.32 15.29
C LEU A 193 -0.58 -0.87 15.36
N ALA A 194 -1.29 -1.01 16.48
CA ALA A 194 -2.47 -1.87 16.58
C ALA A 194 -3.72 -1.04 16.27
N TYR A 195 -4.58 -1.51 15.39
CA TYR A 195 -5.84 -0.85 15.05
C TYR A 195 -7.00 -1.86 15.09
N PRO A 196 -8.21 -1.42 15.48
CA PRO A 196 -9.35 -2.32 15.61
C PRO A 196 -9.81 -2.90 14.26
N GLU A 197 -9.98 -4.22 14.18
CA GLU A 197 -10.38 -4.93 12.95
C GLU A 197 -11.79 -4.57 12.46
N ARG A 198 -12.66 -4.16 13.39
CA ARG A 198 -14.04 -3.76 13.12
C ARG A 198 -14.40 -2.54 13.93
N VAL A 199 -14.58 -1.45 13.21
CA VAL A 199 -15.15 -0.22 13.73
C VAL A 199 -16.36 0.13 12.89
N GLY A 200 -17.53 0.21 13.52
CA GLY A 200 -18.63 1.03 13.01
C GLY A 200 -18.39 2.50 13.41
N PRO A 201 -18.95 3.49 12.70
CA PRO A 201 -18.83 4.89 13.10
C PRO A 201 -19.35 5.10 14.54
N PRO A 202 -18.71 5.97 15.36
CA PRO A 202 -17.86 7.10 14.96
C PRO A 202 -16.33 6.88 15.07
N VAL A 203 -15.61 7.46 14.12
CA VAL A 203 -14.14 7.42 13.95
C VAL A 203 -13.37 8.18 15.05
N ASP A 204 -14.08 8.98 15.85
CA ASP A 204 -13.50 9.87 16.88
C ASP A 204 -13.63 9.33 18.32
N GLU A 205 -14.09 8.08 18.50
CA GLU A 205 -14.12 7.44 19.81
C GLU A 205 -12.77 6.78 20.16
N PRO A 206 -12.34 6.78 21.43
CA PRO A 206 -11.08 6.15 21.82
C PRO A 206 -11.01 4.64 21.49
N ALA A 207 -12.17 3.97 21.35
CA ALA A 207 -12.27 2.57 20.93
C ALA A 207 -11.94 2.34 19.43
N THR A 208 -11.85 3.40 18.63
CA THR A 208 -11.59 3.36 17.19
C THR A 208 -10.21 3.89 16.82
N ALA A 209 -9.48 4.42 17.79
CA ALA A 209 -8.13 4.92 17.61
C ALA A 209 -7.12 3.77 17.46
N ALA A 210 -6.22 3.89 16.48
CA ALA A 210 -5.04 3.03 16.46
C ALA A 210 -4.12 3.41 17.64
N ARG A 211 -3.45 2.42 18.20
CA ARG A 211 -2.53 2.53 19.33
C ARG A 211 -1.10 2.24 18.85
N GLU A 212 -0.18 3.14 19.14
CA GLU A 212 1.25 2.89 18.97
C GLU A 212 1.72 1.85 19.99
N LEU A 213 2.29 0.74 19.51
CA LEU A 213 2.84 -0.33 20.35
C LEU A 213 4.30 -0.06 20.67
N TRP A 214 5.05 0.33 19.65
CA TRP A 214 6.43 0.76 19.77
C TRP A 214 6.79 1.72 18.65
N ARG A 215 7.85 2.47 18.91
CA ARG A 215 8.51 3.36 17.95
C ARG A 215 10.02 3.18 18.06
N TYR A 216 10.71 3.21 16.92
CA TYR A 216 12.16 3.06 16.84
C TYR A 216 12.74 3.98 15.76
N ASN A 217 13.80 4.72 16.07
CA ASN A 217 14.46 5.60 15.11
C ASN A 217 15.68 4.92 14.47
N VAL A 218 15.64 4.67 13.16
CA VAL A 218 16.79 4.13 12.41
C VAL A 218 17.81 5.20 12.01
N GLY A 219 17.51 6.47 12.26
CA GLY A 219 18.41 7.61 12.13
C GLY A 219 18.58 8.17 10.71
N LEU A 220 17.92 7.59 9.72
CA LEU A 220 17.90 8.06 8.33
C LEU A 220 16.52 7.87 7.70
N PRO A 221 16.14 8.69 6.70
CA PRO A 221 14.90 8.54 5.97
C PRO A 221 14.67 7.12 5.43
N VAL A 222 13.46 6.62 5.60
CA VAL A 222 13.03 5.32 5.09
C VAL A 222 11.98 5.53 4.00
N GLU A 223 12.40 5.43 2.75
CA GLU A 223 11.49 5.47 1.59
C GLU A 223 11.10 4.07 1.10
N SER A 224 11.83 3.05 1.52
CA SER A 224 11.56 1.66 1.15
C SER A 224 10.42 1.06 1.97
N ARG A 225 9.67 0.13 1.34
CA ARG A 225 8.69 -0.68 2.07
C ARG A 225 9.43 -1.56 3.09
N PRO A 226 9.04 -1.55 4.38
CA PRO A 226 9.59 -2.49 5.36
C PRO A 226 9.30 -3.95 4.97
N ALA A 227 10.24 -4.85 5.26
CA ALA A 227 10.12 -6.27 4.95
C ALA A 227 10.27 -7.12 6.21
N LEU A 228 9.53 -8.23 6.29
CA LEU A 228 9.57 -9.14 7.43
C LEU A 228 10.22 -10.48 7.01
N ALA A 229 11.17 -10.97 7.80
CA ALA A 229 11.65 -12.35 7.73
C ALA A 229 11.53 -13.00 9.12
N GLY A 230 10.54 -13.89 9.27
CA GLY A 230 10.15 -14.42 10.57
C GLY A 230 9.64 -13.30 11.49
N ALA A 231 10.27 -13.11 12.63
CA ALA A 231 9.97 -12.01 13.56
C ALA A 231 10.88 -10.79 13.40
N THR A 232 11.73 -10.76 12.36
CA THR A 232 12.72 -9.69 12.17
C THR A 232 12.29 -8.75 11.05
N LEU A 233 12.31 -7.45 11.33
CA LEU A 233 12.02 -6.39 10.37
C LEU A 233 13.31 -5.93 9.68
N PHE A 234 13.22 -5.66 8.39
CA PHE A 234 14.28 -5.08 7.57
C PHE A 234 13.79 -3.83 6.86
N VAL A 235 14.61 -2.79 6.84
CA VAL A 235 14.33 -1.55 6.12
C VAL A 235 15.55 -1.13 5.31
N GLY A 236 15.33 -0.70 4.07
CA GLY A 236 16.34 -0.04 3.25
C GLY A 236 16.36 1.46 3.52
N LEU A 237 17.56 2.01 3.73
CA LEU A 237 17.80 3.42 3.96
C LEU A 237 18.18 4.13 2.64
N GLU A 238 18.05 5.45 2.61
CA GLU A 238 18.40 6.28 1.44
C GLU A 238 19.87 6.13 1.00
N ASP A 239 20.78 5.84 1.93
CA ASP A 239 22.21 5.62 1.63
C ASP A 239 22.54 4.23 1.06
N GLY A 240 21.51 3.41 0.81
CA GLY A 240 21.63 2.07 0.24
C GLY A 240 21.90 0.95 1.24
N ARG A 241 22.03 1.25 2.54
CA ARG A 241 22.14 0.21 3.58
C ARG A 241 20.80 -0.45 3.87
N VAL A 242 20.85 -1.69 4.33
CA VAL A 242 19.69 -2.41 4.89
C VAL A 242 19.92 -2.61 6.38
N VAL A 243 18.98 -2.13 7.20
CA VAL A 243 19.04 -2.25 8.66
C VAL A 243 18.05 -3.32 9.13
N ARG A 244 18.51 -4.12 10.09
CA ARG A 244 17.70 -5.08 10.82
C ARG A 244 17.15 -4.42 12.07
N VAL A 245 15.84 -4.53 12.28
CA VAL A 245 15.14 -4.05 13.49
C VAL A 245 14.44 -5.23 14.15
N ALA A 246 14.68 -5.40 15.45
CA ALA A 246 13.98 -6.40 16.25
C ALA A 246 12.73 -5.75 16.88
N PRO A 247 11.51 -6.17 16.51
CA PRO A 247 10.27 -5.67 17.11
C PRO A 247 10.27 -5.92 18.62
N GLY A 248 9.77 -4.95 19.39
CA GLY A 248 9.65 -5.08 20.85
C GLY A 248 10.83 -4.61 21.70
N THR A 249 11.84 -3.95 21.11
CA THR A 249 12.88 -3.24 21.87
C THR A 249 12.58 -1.74 21.84
N PRO A 250 11.94 -1.15 22.87
CA PRO A 250 11.76 0.30 22.93
C PRO A 250 13.13 0.99 23.03
N ASP A 251 13.21 2.25 22.59
CA ASP A 251 14.43 3.06 22.60
C ASP A 251 15.17 2.99 23.95
N CYS A 252 16.39 2.44 23.93
CA CYS A 252 17.42 2.77 24.92
C CYS A 252 18.07 4.11 24.53
N ALA A 253 17.29 5.18 24.46
CA ALA A 253 17.81 6.53 24.24
C ALA A 253 17.18 7.53 25.24
N ALA A 254 17.35 7.22 26.53
CA ALA A 254 17.30 8.19 27.62
C ALA A 254 18.09 7.67 28.85
N ALA A 255 19.23 7.00 28.64
CA ALA A 255 20.27 6.96 29.67
C ALA A 255 21.19 8.16 29.38
N GLY A 256 20.69 9.34 29.75
CA GLY A 256 21.52 10.53 29.80
C GLY A 256 22.68 10.29 30.75
N ASP A 257 23.87 10.65 30.29
CA ASP A 257 25.02 10.92 31.12
C ASP A 257 24.61 11.74 32.35
N ALA A 258 24.96 11.25 33.53
CA ALA A 258 25.07 12.03 34.74
C ALA A 258 26.02 11.31 35.71
N PRO A 259 26.78 12.07 36.52
CA PRO A 259 28.21 12.35 36.35
C PRO A 259 29.17 11.25 36.86
#